data_AF-A0A945GRB3-F1
#
_entry.id   AF-A0A945GRB3-F1
#
_cell.length_a   1.000
_cell.length_b   1.000
_cell.length_c   1.000
_cell.angle_alpha   90.00
_cell.angle_beta   90.00
_cell.angle_gamma   90.00
#
_symmetry.space_group_name_H-M   'P 1'
#
loop_
_entity.id
_entity.type
_entity.pdbx_description
1 polymer ?
#
loop_
_entity_poly.entity_id
_entity_poly.type
_entity_poly.pdbx_seq_one_letter_code
_entity_poly.pdbx_strand_id
1 'polypeptide(L)'
;WAEYRQTRGLRGNRERQRYFAGVLEGFHQKLQEQERAIQTEQALVWKGDSQLGEYYRYLHPRIRTRYGRGVTASDAYKDGVEEGRKVTIHRPIGDDKGGFGGYLKGA
;
A
#
# COMPACT_ATOMS: atom_id res chain seq x y z
N TRP A 1 12.14 4.42 -10.67
CA TRP A 1 11.71 5.22 -11.86
C TRP A 1 12.85 5.87 -12.63
N ALA A 2 13.65 6.80 -12.06
CA ALA A 2 14.68 7.50 -12.84
C ALA A 2 15.71 6.51 -13.43
N GLU A 3 16.20 5.59 -12.59
CA GLU A 3 17.08 4.47 -12.97
C GLU A 3 16.41 3.52 -13.98
N TYR A 4 15.19 3.07 -13.68
CA TYR A 4 14.38 2.24 -14.59
C TYR A 4 14.23 2.88 -15.99
N ARG A 5 13.95 4.19 -16.04
CA ARG A 5 13.77 4.94 -17.29
C ARG A 5 15.07 4.97 -18.10
N GLN A 6 16.21 5.15 -17.42
CA GLN A 6 17.53 5.19 -18.05
C GLN A 6 17.93 3.81 -18.60
N THR A 7 17.78 2.75 -17.80
CA THR A 7 18.14 1.37 -18.17
C THR A 7 17.29 0.83 -19.33
N ARG A 8 16.00 1.19 -19.37
CA ARG A 8 15.08 0.79 -20.46
C ARG A 8 15.09 1.73 -21.68
N GLY A 9 15.91 2.79 -21.68
CA GLY A 9 16.02 3.73 -22.80
C GLY A 9 14.74 4.50 -23.12
N LEU A 10 13.87 4.72 -22.11
CA LEU A 10 12.57 5.36 -22.32
C LEU A 10 12.73 6.88 -22.51
N ARG A 11 12.23 7.40 -23.64
CA ARG A 11 12.36 8.81 -24.04
C ARG A 11 11.45 9.78 -23.26
N GLY A 12 10.53 9.28 -22.42
CA GLY A 12 9.55 10.14 -21.74
C GLY A 12 8.88 9.49 -20.55
N ASN A 13 7.91 10.21 -19.96
CA ASN A 13 7.24 9.83 -18.72
C ASN A 13 5.88 9.15 -18.91
N ARG A 14 5.52 8.77 -20.13
CA ARG A 14 4.23 8.10 -20.43
C ARG A 14 4.01 6.84 -19.59
N GLU A 15 5.05 6.06 -19.37
CA GLU A 15 4.99 4.82 -18.58
C GLU A 15 5.17 5.04 -17.07
N ARG A 16 5.44 6.27 -16.62
CA ARG A 16 5.77 6.55 -15.21
C ARG A 16 4.67 6.11 -14.26
N GLN A 17 3.43 6.49 -14.55
CA GLN A 17 2.30 6.13 -13.67
C GLN A 17 2.03 4.63 -13.68
N ARG A 18 2.20 3.96 -14.82
CA ARG A 18 2.01 2.50 -14.93
C ARG A 18 3.05 1.74 -14.15
N TYR A 19 4.31 2.15 -14.24
CA TYR A 19 5.38 1.58 -13.44
C TYR A 19 5.11 1.72 -11.94
N PHE A 20 4.75 2.91 -11.46
CA PHE A 20 4.43 3.09 -10.03
C PHE A 20 3.17 2.33 -9.60
N ALA A 21 2.15 2.24 -10.45
CA ALA A 21 0.99 1.39 -10.18
C ALA A 21 1.39 -0.08 -10.02
N GLY A 22 2.31 -0.57 -10.86
CA GLY A 22 2.89 -1.90 -10.72
C GLY A 22 3.66 -2.08 -9.42
N VAL A 23 4.53 -1.14 -9.06
CA VAL A 23 5.29 -1.17 -7.79
C VAL A 23 4.36 -1.25 -6.59
N LEU A 24 3.32 -0.43 -6.55
CA LEU A 24 2.34 -0.46 -5.46
C LEU A 24 1.57 -1.78 -5.41
N GLU A 25 1.18 -2.33 -6.56
CA GLU A 25 0.50 -3.62 -6.65
C GLU A 25 1.38 -4.77 -6.15
N GLY A 26 2.62 -4.87 -6.63
CA GLY A 26 3.54 -5.92 -6.20
C GLY A 26 3.88 -5.83 -4.72
N PHE A 27 3.97 -4.62 -4.19
CA PHE A 27 4.17 -4.38 -2.76
C PHE A 27 2.92 -4.75 -1.94
N HIS A 28 1.72 -4.41 -2.43
CA HIS A 28 0.47 -4.80 -1.79
C HIS A 28 0.31 -6.32 -1.71
N GLN A 29 0.63 -7.04 -2.79
CA GLN A 29 0.62 -8.51 -2.80
C GLN A 29 1.55 -9.10 -1.74
N LYS A 30 2.78 -8.59 -1.63
CA LYS A 30 3.73 -8.98 -0.58
C LYS A 30 3.15 -8.79 0.82
N LEU A 31 2.52 -7.64 1.08
CA LEU A 31 1.92 -7.35 2.39
C LEU A 31 0.74 -8.29 2.69
N GLN A 32 -0.11 -8.61 1.71
CA GLN A 32 -1.20 -9.58 1.89
C GLN A 32 -0.66 -10.99 2.20
N GLU A 33 0.41 -11.41 1.54
CA GLU A 33 1.06 -12.70 1.81
C GLU A 33 1.63 -12.75 3.24
N GLN A 34 2.29 -11.67 3.66
CA GLN A 34 2.79 -11.53 5.03
C GLN A 34 1.67 -11.52 6.07
N GLU A 35 0.57 -10.81 5.81
CA GLU A 35 -0.60 -10.78 6.69
C GLU A 35 -1.19 -12.18 6.89
N ARG A 36 -1.34 -12.95 5.79
CA ARG A 36 -1.82 -14.34 5.86
C ARG A 36 -0.89 -15.22 6.69
N ALA A 37 0.43 -15.06 6.56
CA ALA A 37 1.40 -15.80 7.36
C ALA A 37 1.36 -15.42 8.85
N ILE A 38 1.19 -14.13 9.18
CA ILE A 38 1.07 -13.67 10.58
C ILE A 38 -0.20 -14.20 11.24
N GLN A 39 -1.34 -14.20 10.50
CA GLN A 39 -2.61 -14.73 11.01
C GLN A 39 -2.52 -16.21 11.42
N THR A 40 -1.63 -17.00 10.80
CA THR A 40 -1.44 -18.41 11.18
C THR A 40 -0.61 -18.60 12.46
N GLU A 41 0.19 -17.61 12.88
CA GLU A 41 1.15 -17.78 13.98
C GLU A 41 0.71 -17.10 15.29
N GLN A 42 0.12 -15.90 15.25
CA GLN A 42 -0.28 -15.13 16.45
C GLN A 42 -1.43 -14.18 16.13
N ALA A 43 -2.68 -14.58 16.41
CA ALA A 43 -3.84 -13.76 16.08
C ALA A 43 -4.40 -12.98 17.28
N LEU A 44 -3.97 -11.73 17.45
CA LEU A 44 -4.81 -10.69 18.04
C LEU A 44 -5.79 -10.25 16.95
N VAL A 45 -7.03 -10.72 17.02
CA VAL A 45 -8.04 -10.46 15.99
C VAL A 45 -8.51 -9.01 16.08
N TRP A 46 -7.96 -8.14 15.25
CA TRP A 46 -8.57 -6.83 14.99
C TRP A 46 -9.86 -7.05 14.19
N LYS A 47 -11.01 -6.95 14.87
CA LYS A 47 -12.34 -7.13 14.22
C LYS A 47 -12.78 -5.93 13.37
N GLY A 48 -12.02 -4.84 13.36
CA GLY A 48 -12.47 -3.58 12.79
C GLY A 48 -13.54 -2.91 13.65
N ASP A 49 -13.85 -1.67 13.29
CA ASP A 49 -15.05 -0.98 13.77
C ASP A 49 -15.98 -0.77 12.57
N SER A 50 -17.13 -1.45 12.58
CA SER A 50 -18.13 -1.34 11.52
C SER A 50 -18.71 0.06 11.38
N GLN A 51 -18.73 0.86 12.46
CA GLN A 51 -19.29 2.21 12.47
C GLN A 51 -18.32 3.25 11.93
N LEU A 52 -17.02 2.93 11.82
CA LEU A 52 -16.00 3.86 11.32
C LEU A 52 -16.32 4.35 9.91
N GLY A 53 -16.82 3.46 9.05
CA GLY A 53 -17.21 3.81 7.68
C GLY A 53 -18.40 4.75 7.62
N GLU A 54 -19.35 4.59 8.54
CA GLU A 54 -20.54 5.45 8.64
C GLU A 54 -20.18 6.83 9.18
N TYR A 55 -19.39 6.88 10.26
CA TYR A 55 -18.90 8.12 10.85
C TYR A 55 -18.06 8.93 9.85
N TYR A 56 -17.17 8.27 9.11
CA TYR A 56 -16.39 8.91 8.04
C TYR A 56 -17.28 9.54 6.96
N ARG A 57 -18.36 8.86 6.54
CA ARG A 57 -19.30 9.38 5.55
C ARG A 57 -20.16 10.51 6.10
N TYR A 58 -20.52 10.45 7.39
CA TYR A 58 -21.25 11.51 8.08
C TYR A 58 -20.45 12.83 8.07
N LEU A 59 -19.16 12.78 8.38
CA LEU A 59 -18.28 13.97 8.33
C LEU A 59 -18.00 14.46 6.90
N HIS A 60 -18.02 13.57 5.92
CA HIS A 60 -17.65 13.87 4.53
C HIS A 60 -18.76 13.51 3.53
N PRO A 61 -19.92 14.20 3.56
CA PRO A 61 -21.10 13.84 2.76
C PRO A 61 -20.92 13.99 1.25
N ARG A 62 -19.85 14.66 0.79
CA ARG A 62 -19.56 14.88 -0.64
C ARG A 62 -18.54 13.93 -1.23
N ILE A 63 -18.09 12.92 -0.47
CA ILE A 63 -17.18 11.91 -1.00
C ILE A 63 -17.83 11.14 -2.13
N ARG A 64 -17.06 10.91 -3.20
CA ARG A 64 -17.48 10.04 -4.31
C ARG A 64 -16.39 9.02 -4.59
N THR A 65 -16.77 7.75 -4.59
CA THR A 65 -15.91 6.69 -5.13
C THR A 65 -15.87 6.82 -6.64
N ARG A 66 -14.66 6.83 -7.21
CA ARG A 66 -14.43 6.77 -8.65
C ARG A 66 -13.64 5.51 -8.93
N TYR A 67 -14.16 4.69 -9.83
CA TYR A 67 -13.42 3.55 -10.34
C TYR A 67 -12.73 3.96 -11.64
N GLY A 68 -11.43 3.69 -11.74
CA GLY A 68 -10.73 3.77 -13.03
C GLY A 68 -11.15 2.62 -13.94
N ARG A 69 -11.05 2.82 -15.25
CA ARG A 69 -11.11 1.72 -16.21
C ARG A 69 -9.80 0.93 -16.14
N GLY A 70 -9.87 -0.39 -16.35
CA GLY A 70 -8.68 -1.24 -16.48
C GLY A 70 -7.74 -0.70 -17.56
N VAL A 71 -6.48 -0.49 -17.19
CA VAL A 71 -5.40 -0.10 -18.11
C VAL A 71 -4.68 -1.38 -18.52
N THR A 72 -4.36 -1.52 -19.80
CA THR A 72 -3.58 -2.66 -20.30
C THR A 72 -2.23 -2.71 -19.56
N ALA A 73 -1.87 -3.88 -19.03
CA ALA A 73 -0.61 -4.11 -18.36
C ALA A 73 0.55 -3.96 -19.36
N SER A 74 1.19 -2.78 -19.36
CA SER A 74 2.41 -2.56 -20.13
C SER A 74 3.59 -3.28 -19.49
N ASP A 75 4.69 -3.44 -20.23
CA ASP A 75 5.90 -4.06 -19.68
C ASP A 75 6.44 -3.26 -18.48
N ALA A 76 6.27 -1.92 -18.49
CA ALA A 76 6.61 -1.07 -17.36
C ALA A 76 5.78 -1.36 -16.11
N TYR A 77 4.51 -1.73 -16.26
CA TYR A 77 3.69 -2.17 -15.14
C TYR A 77 4.20 -3.51 -14.60
N LYS A 78 4.47 -4.49 -15.46
CA LYS A 78 4.98 -5.81 -15.03
C LYS A 78 6.33 -5.70 -14.31
N ASP A 79 7.25 -4.91 -14.86
CA ASP A 79 8.54 -4.63 -14.23
C ASP A 79 8.34 -3.95 -12.87
N GLY A 80 7.39 -3.01 -12.79
CA GLY A 80 6.99 -2.38 -11.53
C GLY A 80 6.53 -3.39 -10.49
N VAL A 81 5.66 -4.34 -10.87
CA VAL A 81 5.19 -5.42 -9.96
C VAL A 81 6.36 -6.21 -9.37
N GLU A 82 7.30 -6.62 -10.21
CA GLU A 82 8.48 -7.38 -9.77
C GLU A 82 9.40 -6.56 -8.85
N GLU A 83 9.53 -5.25 -9.08
CA GLU A 83 10.29 -4.36 -8.20
C GLU A 83 9.55 -4.10 -6.87
N GLY A 84 8.22 -3.95 -6.93
CA GLY A 84 7.34 -3.76 -5.77
C GLY A 84 7.43 -4.89 -4.74
N ARG A 85 7.54 -6.14 -5.20
CA ARG A 85 7.75 -7.30 -4.33
C ARG A 85 9.05 -7.25 -3.52
N LYS A 86 10.04 -6.50 -3.99
CA LYS A 86 11.35 -6.35 -3.31
C LYS A 86 11.35 -5.19 -2.31
N VAL A 87 10.37 -4.30 -2.35
CA VAL A 87 10.25 -3.16 -1.43
C VAL A 87 10.11 -3.66 0.00
N THR A 88 10.89 -3.07 0.91
CA THR A 88 10.89 -3.43 2.33
C THR A 88 10.62 -2.18 3.16
N ILE A 89 9.66 -2.26 4.10
CA ILE A 89 9.45 -1.20 5.09
C ILE A 89 10.47 -1.42 6.20
N HIS A 90 11.38 -0.47 6.37
CA HIS A 90 12.26 -0.47 7.53
C HIS A 90 11.48 0.00 8.76
N ARG A 91 11.70 -0.68 9.89
CA ARG A 91 11.20 -0.20 11.19
C ARG A 91 11.74 1.22 11.42
N PRO A 92 10.93 2.16 11.93
CA PRO A 92 11.41 3.50 12.24
C PRO A 92 12.67 3.41 13.13
N ILE A 93 13.72 4.13 12.74
CA ILE A 93 14.96 4.20 13.53
C ILE A 93 14.66 5.12 14.72
N GLY A 94 14.43 4.50 15.88
CA GLY A 94 14.06 5.20 17.11
C GLY A 94 13.16 4.33 17.97
N ASP A 95 13.64 3.15 18.37
CA ASP A 95 13.00 2.37 19.44
C ASP A 95 13.68 2.73 20.77
N ASP A 96 13.61 4.01 21.14
CA ASP A 96 13.73 4.44 22.54
C ASP A 96 12.31 4.61 23.07
N LYS A 97 11.78 3.51 23.62
CA LYS A 97 10.64 3.43 24.53
C LYS A 97 9.63 4.58 24.45
N GLY A 98 8.66 4.49 23.54
CA GLY A 98 7.49 5.37 23.54
C GLY A 98 6.31 4.66 22.90
N GLY A 99 5.35 4.22 23.73
CA GLY A 99 4.21 3.42 23.30
C GLY A 99 3.42 4.03 22.13
N PHE A 100 2.75 3.16 21.39
CA PHE A 100 1.75 3.55 20.40
C PHE A 100 0.72 4.48 21.06
N GLY A 101 0.77 5.78 20.73
CA GLY A 101 -0.08 6.81 21.29
C GLY A 101 -1.53 6.65 20.84
N GLY A 102 -2.26 5.78 21.53
CA GLY A 102 -3.73 5.74 21.49
C GLY A 102 -4.32 6.62 22.59
N TYR A 103 -5.35 7.40 22.24
CA TYR A 103 -6.19 8.16 23.20
C TYR A 103 -7.12 7.27 24.04
N LEU A 104 -6.74 6.01 24.29
CA LEU A 104 -7.50 5.15 25.19
C LEU A 104 -6.88 5.27 26.58
N LYS A 105 -7.44 6.17 27.40
CA LYS A 105 -7.28 6.08 28.85
C LYS A 105 -7.86 4.73 29.27
N GLY A 106 -7.01 3.86 29.80
CA GLY A 106 -7.43 2.62 30.44
C GLY A 106 -8.51 2.92 31.49
N ALA A 107 -9.59 2.15 31.42
CA ALA A 107 -10.64 2.09 32.43
C ALA A 107 -10.12 1.39 33.69
#